data_AF-A0A2E3RJY3-F1
#
_entry.id   AF-A0A2E3RJY3-F1
#
_cell.length_a   1.000
_cell.length_b   1.000
_cell.length_c   1.000
_cell.angle_alpha   90.00
_cell.angle_beta   90.00
_cell.angle_gamma   90.00
#
_symmetry.space_group_name_H-M   'P 1'
#
loop_
_entity.id
_entity.type
_entity.pdbx_description
1 polymer ?
#
loop_
_entity_poly.entity_id
_entity_poly.type
_entity_poly.pdbx_seq_one_letter_code
_entity_poly.pdbx_strand_id
1 'polypeptide(L)'
;MKKYFLIFITSFVFSGNADHLILNRVCITPDQAEMIEIYNPLSESVDLTNYYLSDSNKYYEWINGESIGNFDFLVKLSSGSSIPPEGTYTITTQNNDDFFNHYGYQPDLSILDQNLETVEFGINPNLSGSEEMLVLFYWDGQTQTVQDVDYFLWGDYDKGVFKSTTDGYSYDDTILENQNFIRSYLSDEFYDSLY
;
A
#
# COMPACT_ATOMS: atom_id res chain seq x y z
N MET A 1 -17.67 45.50 13.88
CA MET A 1 -17.37 44.06 13.81
C MET A 1 -16.67 43.77 12.49
N LYS A 2 -15.38 43.42 12.51
CA LYS A 2 -14.64 43.03 11.31
C LYS A 2 -14.98 41.56 11.01
N LYS A 3 -15.52 41.29 9.82
CA LYS A 3 -15.74 39.92 9.34
C LYS A 3 -14.42 39.41 8.76
N TYR A 4 -13.84 38.40 9.39
CA TYR A 4 -12.71 37.67 8.82
C TYR A 4 -13.28 36.60 7.89
N PHE A 5 -12.92 36.69 6.62
CA PHE A 5 -13.23 35.67 5.62
C PHE A 5 -12.12 34.62 5.71
N LEU A 6 -12.43 33.45 6.28
CA LEU A 6 -11.52 32.32 6.32
C LEU A 6 -11.53 31.67 4.93
N ILE A 7 -10.46 31.87 4.16
CA ILE A 7 -10.24 31.16 2.90
C ILE A 7 -9.61 29.82 3.28
N PHE A 8 -10.39 28.74 3.19
CA PHE A 8 -9.84 27.38 3.14
C PHE A 8 -9.23 27.20 1.74
N ILE A 9 -7.91 27.26 1.64
CA ILE A 9 -7.19 26.70 0.49
C ILE A 9 -7.07 25.21 0.80
N THR A 10 -8.04 24.42 0.35
CA THR A 10 -7.89 22.98 0.25
C THR A 10 -6.93 22.73 -0.90
N SER A 11 -5.67 22.47 -0.57
CA SER A 11 -4.68 21.97 -1.53
C SER A 11 -5.07 20.55 -1.92
N PHE A 12 -6.00 20.39 -2.86
CA PHE A 12 -6.14 19.15 -3.61
C PHE A 12 -4.97 19.13 -4.60
N VAL A 13 -3.87 18.50 -4.22
CA VAL A 13 -2.88 18.06 -5.20
C VAL A 13 -3.57 16.93 -5.96
N PHE A 14 -4.00 17.23 -7.18
CA PHE A 14 -4.67 16.27 -8.04
C PHE A 14 -3.71 15.12 -8.36
N SER A 15 -3.94 13.96 -7.75
CA SER A 15 -3.51 12.64 -8.24
C SER A 15 -4.22 12.24 -9.58
N GLY A 16 -5.05 13.13 -10.14
CA GLY A 16 -5.96 12.89 -11.26
C GLY A 16 -5.33 12.57 -12.63
N ASN A 17 -4.07 12.13 -12.71
CA ASN A 17 -3.47 11.55 -13.90
C ASN A 17 -3.14 10.04 -13.77
N ALA A 18 -3.24 9.45 -12.58
CA ALA A 18 -3.04 8.01 -12.43
C ALA A 18 -4.22 7.23 -13.04
N ASP A 19 -3.88 6.18 -13.78
CA ASP A 19 -4.81 5.28 -14.48
C ASP A 19 -4.98 3.92 -13.76
N HIS A 20 -4.55 3.86 -12.50
CA HIS A 20 -4.61 2.71 -11.60
C HIS A 20 -4.84 3.17 -10.15
N LEU A 21 -5.12 2.22 -9.24
CA LEU A 21 -5.16 2.50 -7.81
C LEU A 21 -3.77 2.90 -7.32
N ILE A 22 -3.68 3.94 -6.51
CA ILE A 22 -2.39 4.39 -5.97
C ILE A 22 -2.36 4.18 -4.46
N LEU A 23 -1.18 3.93 -3.93
CA LEU A 23 -0.91 4.07 -2.52
C LEU A 23 -0.70 5.57 -2.24
N ASN A 24 -1.67 6.19 -1.56
CA ASN A 24 -1.74 7.63 -1.43
C ASN A 24 -1.07 8.14 -0.15
N ARG A 25 -1.23 7.42 0.97
CA ARG A 25 -0.67 7.82 2.26
C ARG A 25 -0.20 6.61 3.04
N VAL A 26 1.06 6.63 3.47
CA VAL A 26 1.64 5.61 4.37
C VAL A 26 2.18 6.28 5.61
N CYS A 27 1.66 5.91 6.77
CA CYS A 27 2.19 6.27 8.07
C CYS A 27 2.95 5.06 8.62
N ILE A 28 4.24 5.23 8.93
CA ILE A 28 5.09 4.20 9.54
C ILE A 28 5.47 4.52 10.99
N THR A 29 5.12 5.72 11.48
CA THR A 29 5.43 6.14 12.84
C THR A 29 4.34 7.05 13.41
N PRO A 30 3.93 6.86 14.67
CA PRO A 30 4.36 5.81 15.59
C PRO A 30 3.85 4.43 15.18
N ASP A 31 4.52 3.36 15.62
CA ASP A 31 4.15 1.97 15.34
C ASP A 31 2.66 1.69 15.60
N GLN A 32 2.09 2.29 16.66
CA GLN A 32 0.68 2.13 17.05
C GLN A 32 -0.32 2.85 16.12
N ALA A 33 0.18 3.60 15.15
CA ALA A 33 -0.60 4.37 14.19
C ALA A 33 -0.20 4.07 12.75
N GLU A 34 0.41 2.91 12.48
CA GLU A 34 0.74 2.54 11.11
C GLU A 34 -0.53 2.45 10.26
N MET A 35 -0.49 3.08 9.10
CA MET A 35 -1.63 3.25 8.21
C MET A 35 -1.17 3.21 6.76
N ILE A 36 -1.91 2.54 5.91
CA ILE A 36 -1.75 2.50 4.46
C ILE A 36 -3.09 2.89 3.85
N GLU A 37 -3.11 3.94 3.04
CA GLU A 37 -4.30 4.42 2.34
C GLU A 37 -4.14 4.16 0.84
N ILE A 38 -5.05 3.36 0.28
CA ILE A 38 -5.19 3.16 -1.16
C ILE A 38 -6.22 4.17 -1.67
N TYR A 39 -5.90 4.91 -2.72
CA TYR A 39 -6.80 5.86 -3.37
C TYR A 39 -7.17 5.38 -4.78
N ASN A 40 -8.43 5.60 -5.16
CA ASN A 40 -8.93 5.36 -6.50
C ASN A 40 -9.06 6.67 -7.28
N PRO A 41 -8.09 7.04 -8.14
CA PRO A 41 -8.17 8.24 -8.97
C PRO A 41 -9.12 8.08 -10.17
N LEU A 42 -9.65 6.88 -10.41
CA LEU A 42 -10.46 6.57 -11.59
C LEU A 42 -11.88 7.11 -11.47
N SER A 43 -12.53 7.29 -12.62
CA SER A 43 -13.94 7.67 -12.72
C SER A 43 -14.93 6.54 -12.39
N GLU A 44 -14.43 5.32 -12.18
CA GLU A 44 -15.25 4.12 -11.94
C GLU A 44 -14.81 3.44 -10.64
N SER A 45 -15.72 2.66 -10.05
CA SER A 45 -15.38 1.89 -8.86
C SER A 45 -14.47 0.70 -9.20
N VAL A 46 -13.51 0.41 -8.34
CA VAL A 46 -12.58 -0.71 -8.47
C VAL A 46 -12.90 -1.78 -7.43
N ASP A 47 -13.14 -3.01 -7.89
CA ASP A 47 -13.32 -4.20 -7.05
C ASP A 47 -11.95 -4.70 -6.55
N LEU A 48 -11.84 -4.94 -5.24
CA LEU A 48 -10.57 -5.29 -4.59
C LEU A 48 -10.33 -6.80 -4.43
N THR A 49 -11.24 -7.66 -4.90
CA THR A 49 -11.22 -9.10 -4.62
C THR A 49 -9.93 -9.80 -5.05
N ASN A 50 -9.27 -9.30 -6.09
CA ASN A 50 -8.03 -9.86 -6.65
C ASN A 50 -6.81 -8.95 -6.41
N TYR A 51 -6.94 -8.00 -5.49
CA TYR A 51 -5.85 -7.12 -5.09
C TYR A 51 -5.22 -7.63 -3.78
N TYR A 52 -3.92 -7.48 -3.70
CA TYR A 52 -3.09 -7.93 -2.60
C TYR A 52 -2.13 -6.82 -2.21
N LEU A 53 -1.75 -6.80 -0.93
CA LEU A 53 -0.80 -5.85 -0.38
C LEU A 53 0.31 -6.61 0.35
N SER A 54 1.56 -6.25 0.13
CA SER A 54 2.70 -6.86 0.81
C SER A 54 3.86 -5.88 0.97
N ASP A 55 4.64 -6.05 2.02
CA ASP A 55 5.95 -5.42 2.27
C ASP A 55 7.13 -6.38 2.01
N SER A 56 6.84 -7.61 1.55
CA SER A 56 7.87 -8.60 1.24
C SER A 56 8.36 -8.47 -0.19
N ASN A 57 9.68 -8.48 -0.39
CA ASN A 57 10.28 -8.56 -1.73
C ASN A 57 10.05 -9.91 -2.45
N LYS A 58 9.39 -10.87 -1.79
CA LYS A 58 9.03 -12.19 -2.35
C LYS A 58 7.55 -12.33 -2.72
N TYR A 59 6.78 -11.25 -2.67
CA TYR A 59 5.33 -11.28 -2.95
C TYR A 59 4.95 -11.98 -4.26
N TYR A 60 5.79 -11.85 -5.31
CA TYR A 60 5.55 -12.46 -6.61
C TYR A 60 6.00 -13.92 -6.69
N GLU A 61 6.88 -14.38 -5.79
CA GLU A 61 7.30 -15.79 -5.69
C GLU A 61 6.30 -16.61 -4.87
N TRP A 62 5.56 -15.94 -3.96
CA TRP A 62 4.54 -16.55 -3.11
C TRP A 62 3.48 -17.35 -3.89
N ILE A 63 3.11 -16.91 -5.11
CA ILE A 63 2.16 -17.66 -5.95
C ILE A 63 2.65 -19.06 -6.33
N ASN A 64 3.96 -19.31 -6.21
CA ASN A 64 4.61 -20.61 -6.44
C ASN A 64 4.87 -21.40 -5.13
N GLY A 65 4.38 -20.90 -3.98
CA GLY A 65 4.49 -21.54 -2.67
C GLY A 65 5.72 -21.15 -1.86
N GLU A 66 6.47 -20.12 -2.28
CA GLU A 66 7.56 -19.56 -1.48
C GLU A 66 6.99 -18.75 -0.29
N SER A 67 7.66 -18.82 0.85
CA SER A 67 7.29 -18.03 2.04
C SER A 67 7.77 -16.59 1.89
N ILE A 68 6.92 -15.64 2.28
CA ILE A 68 7.22 -14.20 2.25
C ILE A 68 8.24 -13.78 3.32
N GLY A 69 8.47 -14.59 4.35
CA GLY A 69 9.39 -14.28 5.45
C GLY A 69 8.69 -14.04 6.78
N ASN A 70 9.49 -13.92 7.85
CA ASN A 70 9.00 -13.97 9.23
C ASN A 70 8.58 -12.61 9.81
N PHE A 71 8.81 -11.50 9.11
CA PHE A 71 8.52 -10.15 9.60
C PHE A 71 7.78 -9.30 8.57
N ASP A 72 7.36 -9.93 7.48
CA ASP A 72 6.66 -9.30 6.38
C ASP A 72 5.20 -9.78 6.41
N PHE A 73 4.29 -9.06 5.75
CA PHE A 73 2.91 -9.46 5.53
C PHE A 73 2.58 -9.60 4.05
N LEU A 74 1.62 -10.47 3.75
CA LEU A 74 0.92 -10.53 2.47
C LEU A 74 -0.55 -10.75 2.77
N VAL A 75 -1.35 -9.75 2.42
CA VAL A 75 -2.80 -9.77 2.65
C VAL A 75 -3.53 -9.66 1.33
N LYS A 76 -4.56 -10.50 1.18
CA LYS A 76 -5.55 -10.35 0.12
C LYS A 76 -6.62 -9.38 0.60
N LEU A 77 -6.93 -8.36 -0.19
CA LEU A 77 -7.98 -7.42 0.15
C LEU A 77 -9.34 -8.12 0.13
N SER A 78 -10.25 -7.72 1.03
CA SER A 78 -11.45 -8.49 1.34
C SER A 78 -12.36 -8.68 0.12
N SER A 79 -12.80 -9.92 -0.09
CA SER A 79 -13.75 -10.22 -1.17
C SER A 79 -15.05 -9.44 -0.98
N GLY A 80 -15.48 -8.75 -2.04
CA GLY A 80 -16.65 -7.87 -2.02
C GLY A 80 -16.39 -6.44 -1.52
N SER A 81 -15.15 -6.09 -1.17
CA SER A 81 -14.74 -4.69 -0.99
C SER A 81 -14.49 -4.03 -2.34
N SER A 82 -14.84 -2.75 -2.44
CA SER A 82 -14.60 -1.92 -3.61
C SER A 82 -14.30 -0.49 -3.20
N ILE A 83 -13.44 0.20 -3.95
CA ILE A 83 -13.19 1.62 -3.76
C ILE A 83 -14.05 2.39 -4.78
N PRO A 84 -14.95 3.29 -4.38
CA PRO A 84 -15.68 4.13 -5.32
C PRO A 84 -14.73 5.11 -6.04
N PRO A 85 -15.17 5.77 -7.14
CA PRO A 85 -14.42 6.86 -7.75
C PRO A 85 -14.03 7.91 -6.72
N GLU A 86 -12.77 8.37 -6.75
CA GLU A 86 -12.20 9.34 -5.79
C GLU A 86 -12.29 8.89 -4.31
N GLY A 87 -12.54 7.60 -4.07
CA GLY A 87 -12.61 7.00 -2.74
C GLY A 87 -11.26 6.52 -2.24
N THR A 88 -11.22 6.18 -0.96
CA THR A 88 -10.04 5.60 -0.30
C THR A 88 -10.39 4.28 0.39
N TYR A 89 -9.36 3.47 0.65
CA TYR A 89 -9.42 2.26 1.47
C TYR A 89 -8.24 2.25 2.43
N THR A 90 -8.51 2.26 3.74
CA THR A 90 -7.50 2.40 4.78
C THR A 90 -7.22 1.07 5.47
N ILE A 91 -5.94 0.71 5.52
CA ILE A 91 -5.40 -0.52 6.08
C ILE A 91 -4.46 -0.16 7.23
N THR A 92 -4.46 -0.94 8.31
CA THR A 92 -3.50 -0.79 9.41
C THR A 92 -2.84 -2.13 9.76
N THR A 93 -1.57 -2.08 10.15
CA THR A 93 -0.83 -3.20 10.74
C THR A 93 -1.12 -3.37 12.23
N GLN A 94 -1.89 -2.46 12.83
CA GLN A 94 -2.25 -2.46 14.26
C GLN A 94 -3.67 -2.98 14.48
N ASN A 95 -4.08 -3.16 15.74
CA ASN A 95 -5.48 -3.45 16.05
C ASN A 95 -6.37 -2.20 15.83
N ASN A 96 -7.67 -2.44 15.63
CA ASN A 96 -8.69 -1.42 15.38
C ASN A 96 -8.83 -0.43 16.54
N ASP A 97 -8.65 -0.87 17.79
CA ASP A 97 -8.78 -0.01 18.96
C ASP A 97 -7.64 1.03 18.99
N ASP A 98 -6.40 0.60 18.79
CA ASP A 98 -5.22 1.48 18.73
C ASP A 98 -5.32 2.46 17.56
N PHE A 99 -5.71 1.97 16.37
CA PHE A 99 -5.96 2.81 15.21
C PHE A 99 -7.04 3.87 15.49
N PHE A 100 -8.19 3.46 16.03
CA PHE A 100 -9.30 4.37 16.35
C PHE A 100 -8.91 5.39 17.41
N ASN A 101 -8.15 4.99 18.42
CA ASN A 101 -7.66 5.90 19.47
C ASN A 101 -6.74 6.98 18.91
N HIS A 102 -5.98 6.68 17.85
CA HIS A 102 -5.08 7.64 17.21
C HIS A 102 -5.82 8.52 16.17
N TYR A 103 -6.55 7.91 15.25
CA TYR A 103 -7.13 8.62 14.09
C TYR A 103 -8.58 9.08 14.28
N GLY A 104 -9.29 8.54 15.28
CA GLY A 104 -10.69 8.90 15.57
C GLY A 104 -11.73 8.28 14.63
N TYR A 105 -11.33 7.33 13.77
CA TYR A 105 -12.20 6.54 12.91
C TYR A 105 -11.67 5.11 12.78
N GLN A 106 -12.52 4.18 12.33
CA GLN A 106 -12.14 2.77 12.13
C GLN A 106 -11.45 2.59 10.77
N PRO A 107 -10.40 1.75 10.68
CA PRO A 107 -9.84 1.42 9.38
C PRO A 107 -10.82 0.52 8.61
N ASP A 108 -10.69 0.47 7.27
CA ASP A 108 -11.42 -0.52 6.47
C ASP A 108 -10.88 -1.94 6.72
N LEU A 109 -9.57 -2.04 7.00
CA LEU A 109 -8.91 -3.30 7.31
C LEU A 109 -7.85 -3.15 8.40
N SER A 110 -7.86 -4.06 9.38
CA SER A 110 -6.76 -4.24 10.33
C SER A 110 -6.14 -5.62 10.14
N ILE A 111 -4.85 -5.69 9.85
CA ILE A 111 -4.14 -6.95 9.64
C ILE A 111 -4.15 -7.81 10.91
N LEU A 112 -4.08 -7.20 12.10
CA LEU A 112 -4.06 -7.91 13.38
C LEU A 112 -5.45 -8.35 13.87
N ASP A 113 -6.50 -7.57 13.61
CA ASP A 113 -7.83 -7.85 14.17
C ASP A 113 -8.75 -8.66 13.28
N GLN A 114 -8.45 -8.76 11.98
CA GLN A 114 -9.40 -9.33 11.05
C GLN A 114 -9.39 -10.87 11.03
N ASN A 115 -10.60 -11.43 10.82
CA ASN A 115 -10.83 -12.77 10.28
C ASN A 115 -10.66 -12.76 8.75
N LEU A 116 -9.52 -12.27 8.25
CA LEU A 116 -9.19 -12.26 6.83
C LEU A 116 -9.00 -13.69 6.31
N GLU A 117 -9.10 -13.87 4.99
CA GLU A 117 -8.23 -14.82 4.29
C GLU A 117 -6.80 -14.29 4.40
N THR A 118 -6.22 -14.26 5.60
CA THR A 118 -4.82 -13.87 5.74
C THR A 118 -4.02 -14.94 5.05
N VAL A 119 -3.28 -14.53 4.03
CA VAL A 119 -2.55 -15.45 3.18
C VAL A 119 -1.30 -15.91 3.92
N GLU A 120 -0.49 -14.94 4.37
CA GLU A 120 0.68 -15.17 5.22
C GLU A 120 1.05 -13.85 5.93
N PHE A 121 1.37 -13.91 7.22
CA PHE A 121 2.03 -12.80 7.91
C PHE A 121 3.05 -13.37 8.88
N GLY A 122 4.15 -12.65 9.02
CA GLY A 122 5.20 -12.92 9.96
C GLY A 122 4.76 -12.80 11.42
N ILE A 123 5.73 -12.88 12.33
CA ILE A 123 5.56 -12.70 13.78
C ILE A 123 5.10 -11.26 14.10
N ASN A 124 5.44 -10.30 13.25
CA ASN A 124 5.07 -8.90 13.37
C ASN A 124 4.88 -8.30 11.97
N PRO A 125 3.71 -7.77 11.59
CA PRO A 125 3.47 -7.15 10.29
C PRO A 125 3.77 -5.64 10.26
N ASN A 126 4.45 -5.10 11.29
CA ASN A 126 4.79 -3.69 11.35
C ASN A 126 5.79 -3.28 10.27
N LEU A 127 5.58 -2.08 9.73
CA LEU A 127 6.48 -1.47 8.77
C LEU A 127 7.75 -0.94 9.45
N SER A 128 8.89 -1.13 8.79
CA SER A 128 10.21 -0.70 9.22
C SER A 128 10.44 0.78 8.95
N GLY A 129 10.92 1.51 9.96
CA GLY A 129 11.33 2.91 9.78
C GLY A 129 12.67 3.11 9.05
N SER A 130 13.48 2.06 8.85
CA SER A 130 14.82 2.19 8.25
C SER A 130 14.82 2.02 6.74
N GLU A 131 14.31 0.89 6.26
CA GLU A 131 14.25 0.49 4.86
C GLU A 131 13.19 -0.60 4.72
N GLU A 132 12.40 -0.53 3.66
CA GLU A 132 11.39 -1.52 3.27
C GLU A 132 10.73 -1.11 1.95
N MET A 133 9.88 -1.99 1.43
CA MET A 133 9.08 -1.78 0.24
C MET A 133 7.61 -1.98 0.58
N LEU A 134 6.69 -1.45 -0.22
CA LEU A 134 5.27 -1.80 -0.13
C LEU A 134 4.69 -1.90 -1.53
N VAL A 135 4.00 -2.99 -1.85
CA VAL A 135 3.44 -3.22 -3.18
C VAL A 135 1.96 -3.53 -3.08
N LEU A 136 1.17 -2.77 -3.83
CA LEU A 136 -0.19 -3.15 -4.21
C LEU A 136 -0.07 -3.93 -5.52
N PHE A 137 -0.53 -5.17 -5.55
CA PHE A 137 -0.48 -5.99 -6.76
C PHE A 137 -1.81 -6.69 -7.03
N TYR A 138 -2.03 -7.03 -8.29
CA TYR A 138 -3.17 -7.79 -8.77
C TYR A 138 -2.74 -9.22 -9.13
N TRP A 139 -3.55 -10.20 -8.74
CA TRP A 139 -3.39 -11.58 -9.20
C TRP A 139 -4.77 -12.24 -9.36
N ASP A 140 -4.98 -12.91 -10.50
CA ASP A 140 -6.27 -13.53 -10.83
C ASP A 140 -6.47 -14.93 -10.23
N GLY A 141 -5.48 -15.41 -9.47
CA GLY A 141 -5.47 -16.74 -8.86
C GLY A 141 -5.09 -17.87 -9.83
N GLN A 142 -4.70 -17.56 -11.07
CA GLN A 142 -4.45 -18.54 -12.13
C GLN A 142 -3.16 -18.29 -12.91
N THR A 143 -2.78 -17.04 -13.16
CA THR A 143 -1.58 -16.68 -13.90
C THR A 143 -0.31 -17.06 -13.14
N GLN A 144 0.76 -17.35 -13.88
CA GLN A 144 2.08 -17.65 -13.32
C GLN A 144 2.87 -16.42 -12.89
N THR A 145 2.30 -15.24 -13.09
CA THR A 145 2.87 -13.93 -12.74
C THR A 145 1.80 -13.09 -12.06
N VAL A 146 2.25 -12.13 -11.26
CA VAL A 146 1.40 -11.06 -10.71
C VAL A 146 1.52 -9.80 -11.57
N GLN A 147 0.68 -8.80 -11.31
CA GLN A 147 0.83 -7.46 -11.88
C GLN A 147 0.97 -6.45 -10.76
N ASP A 148 2.10 -5.74 -10.72
CA ASP A 148 2.29 -4.61 -9.82
C ASP A 148 1.32 -3.49 -10.23
N VAL A 149 0.59 -2.96 -9.26
CA VAL A 149 -0.38 -1.89 -9.44
C VAL A 149 0.26 -0.59 -8.99
N ASP A 150 0.79 -0.54 -7.77
CA ASP A 150 1.60 0.56 -7.27
C ASP A 150 2.67 0.03 -6.30
N TYR A 151 3.77 0.76 -6.16
CA TYR A 151 4.98 0.29 -5.49
C TYR A 151 5.71 1.41 -4.75
N PHE A 152 6.12 1.11 -3.52
CA PHE A 152 6.97 1.95 -2.67
C PHE A 152 8.27 1.28 -2.33
N LEU A 153 9.28 2.12 -2.14
CA LEU A 153 10.58 1.76 -1.61
C LEU A 153 11.11 2.93 -0.78
N TRP A 154 11.69 2.65 0.39
CA TRP A 154 12.39 3.62 1.22
C TRP A 154 13.65 3.04 1.83
N GLY A 155 14.55 3.92 2.26
CA GLY A 155 15.83 3.55 2.88
C GLY A 155 16.90 3.15 1.85
N ASP A 156 16.73 2.00 1.22
CA ASP A 156 17.71 1.30 0.37
C ASP A 156 17.03 0.51 -0.77
N TYR A 157 17.79 0.14 -1.81
CA TYR A 157 17.44 -0.84 -2.84
C TYR A 157 17.47 -2.31 -2.40
N ASP A 158 17.98 -2.66 -1.22
CA ASP A 158 18.06 -4.04 -0.71
C ASP A 158 16.67 -4.73 -0.62
N LYS A 159 15.62 -3.93 -0.46
CA LYS A 159 14.22 -4.36 -0.44
C LYS A 159 13.53 -4.19 -1.80
N GLY A 160 14.25 -3.59 -2.76
CA GLY A 160 13.81 -3.38 -4.12
C GLY A 160 13.56 -4.68 -4.88
N VAL A 161 12.55 -4.68 -5.76
CA VAL A 161 12.24 -5.82 -6.62
C VAL A 161 12.40 -5.45 -8.08
N PHE A 162 13.13 -6.27 -8.83
CA PHE A 162 13.25 -6.18 -10.28
C PHE A 162 12.83 -7.51 -10.89
N LYS A 163 11.68 -7.54 -11.57
CA LYS A 163 11.19 -8.70 -12.30
C LYS A 163 11.50 -8.52 -13.78
N SER A 164 11.81 -9.62 -14.44
CA SER A 164 12.31 -9.59 -15.82
C SER A 164 11.62 -10.61 -16.71
N THR A 165 11.93 -10.53 -18.00
CA THR A 165 11.51 -11.52 -18.98
C THR A 165 12.01 -12.93 -18.66
N THR A 166 13.09 -13.09 -17.87
CA THR A 166 13.53 -14.42 -17.42
C THR A 166 12.66 -15.00 -16.31
N ASP A 167 11.91 -14.15 -15.59
CA ASP A 167 10.96 -14.54 -14.55
C ASP A 167 9.55 -14.79 -15.10
N GLY A 168 9.39 -14.77 -16.44
CA GLY A 168 8.13 -15.01 -17.14
C GLY A 168 7.32 -13.76 -17.47
N TYR A 169 7.84 -12.56 -17.16
CA TYR A 169 7.18 -11.30 -17.47
C TYR A 169 7.33 -10.93 -18.96
N SER A 170 6.42 -10.09 -19.46
CA SER A 170 6.48 -9.63 -20.86
C SER A 170 7.54 -8.55 -21.10
N TYR A 171 7.92 -7.82 -20.04
CA TYR A 171 8.88 -6.73 -20.07
C TYR A 171 9.72 -6.78 -18.80
N ASP A 172 10.91 -6.20 -18.86
CA ASP A 172 11.74 -5.98 -17.68
C ASP A 172 11.24 -4.76 -16.92
N ASP A 173 11.19 -4.86 -15.60
CA ASP A 173 10.87 -3.75 -14.70
C ASP A 173 11.95 -2.66 -14.75
N THR A 174 11.68 -1.56 -14.03
CA THR A 174 12.74 -0.58 -13.74
C THR A 174 13.81 -1.22 -12.88
N ILE A 175 15.06 -1.22 -13.35
CA ILE A 175 16.21 -1.72 -12.57
C ILE A 175 16.33 -0.99 -11.23
N LEU A 176 16.81 -1.69 -10.20
CA LEU A 176 16.91 -1.19 -8.82
C LEU A 176 17.49 0.23 -8.75
N GLU A 177 18.64 0.44 -9.38
CA GLU A 177 19.39 1.72 -9.44
C GLU A 177 18.56 2.94 -9.88
N ASN A 178 17.47 2.68 -10.63
CA ASN A 178 16.60 3.68 -11.25
C ASN A 178 15.21 3.73 -10.59
N GLN A 179 14.96 2.91 -9.57
CA GLN A 179 13.70 2.97 -8.82
C GLN A 179 13.68 4.24 -7.97
N ASN A 180 12.53 4.88 -7.90
CA ASN A 180 12.38 6.09 -7.11
C ASN A 180 12.00 5.72 -5.67
N PHE A 181 12.67 6.35 -4.72
CA PHE A 181 12.27 6.32 -3.33
C PHE A 181 11.09 7.26 -3.08
N ILE A 182 10.25 6.91 -2.11
CA ILE A 182 9.17 7.78 -1.65
C ILE A 182 9.71 9.12 -1.13
N ARG A 183 8.90 10.18 -1.25
CA ARG A 183 9.22 11.47 -0.64
C ARG A 183 8.86 11.43 0.83
N SER A 184 9.81 11.77 1.70
CA SER A 184 9.49 12.17 3.07
C SER A 184 9.12 13.66 3.07
N TYR A 185 7.93 14.00 3.56
CA TYR A 185 7.66 15.39 3.90
C TYR A 185 8.35 15.68 5.24
N LEU A 186 9.20 16.72 5.27
CA LEU A 186 9.98 17.13 6.45
C LEU A 186 9.13 17.52 7.68
N SER A 187 7.79 17.43 7.59
CA SER A 187 6.84 17.75 8.65
C SER A 187 5.66 16.78 8.79
N ASP A 188 5.47 15.82 7.89
CA ASP A 188 4.25 15.01 7.89
C ASP A 188 4.61 13.54 8.14
N GLU A 189 3.87 12.90 9.04
CA GLU A 189 3.96 11.47 9.41
C GLU A 189 3.64 10.52 8.25
N PHE A 190 3.48 11.05 7.03
CA PHE A 190 2.94 10.36 5.87
C PHE A 190 3.89 10.43 4.68
N TYR A 191 4.02 9.29 4.00
CA TYR A 191 4.69 9.14 2.73
C TYR A 191 3.66 8.92 1.61
N ASP A 192 3.92 9.43 0.39
CA ASP A 192 3.02 9.32 -0.76
C ASP A 192 3.70 8.81 -2.04
N SER A 193 2.88 8.32 -2.98
CA SER A 193 3.33 7.98 -4.34
C SER A 193 3.58 9.25 -5.15
N LEU A 194 4.43 9.15 -6.19
CA LEU A 194 4.87 10.29 -6.98
C LEU A 194 3.83 10.79 -7.99
N TYR A 195 2.65 10.15 -8.07
CA TYR A 195 1.61 10.38 -9.09
C TYR A 195 0.63 11.51 -8.77
#